data_AF-A0A9Q0P369-F1
#
_entry.id   AF-A0A9Q0P369-F1
#
_cell.length_a   1.000
_cell.length_b   1.000
_cell.length_c   1.000
_cell.angle_alpha   90.00
_cell.angle_beta   90.00
_cell.angle_gamma   90.00
#
_symmetry.space_group_name_H-M   'P 1'
#
loop_
_entity.id
_entity.type
_entity.pdbx_description
1 polymer ?
#
loop_
_entity_poly.entity_id
_entity_poly.type
_entity_poly.pdbx_seq_one_letter_code
_entity_poly.pdbx_strand_id
1 'polypeptide(L)'
;MAFLVAHLPCNMAGPLNFYHHYNYKYQIGNHRNSALFSCIDHNLTQHMLSCKRQMCFASTVTCSASNKPSPSTDVSFTAKIRSEVLSPFRTVRMFFYLAFIASGALGGLIATTQLIAALANPSRAAEVAEILKGLGIDIGAATIFAFLYYRENKAKNVQVARLSREESLSNLKLRVGEKKIISVSSLRGVARLVICAGSVPFILESFKLSEPFTQSLLDRGVLVVPFATDGNLPGFEIDEGEEMKELPSKRKQLWQLAPVYVSEWSNWLDEQKKLAGVSPESPVYLSLRMDGRVRGSGVGYPPWNAFVAQLPPAKGLWSGLLDGMDGRVL
;
A
#
# COMPACT_ATOMS: atom_id res chain seq x y z
N MET A 1 17.43 63.76 24.56
CA MET A 1 16.68 62.84 25.44
C MET A 1 16.61 61.48 24.72
N ALA A 2 17.71 60.73 24.72
CA ALA A 2 18.05 59.66 25.69
C ALA A 2 17.30 58.35 25.36
N PHE A 3 17.92 57.44 24.62
CA PHE A 3 18.66 56.25 25.11
C PHE A 3 17.76 55.21 25.79
N LEU A 4 17.61 54.02 25.20
CA LEU A 4 18.21 52.82 25.79
C LEU A 4 18.28 51.64 24.79
N VAL A 5 19.48 51.10 24.70
CA VAL A 5 19.88 49.84 24.07
C VAL A 5 19.67 48.72 25.09
N ALA A 6 19.28 47.52 24.64
CA ALA A 6 19.59 46.28 25.36
C ALA A 6 19.79 45.11 24.38
N HIS A 7 20.95 44.48 24.48
CA HIS A 7 21.39 43.28 23.78
C HIS A 7 20.98 41.99 24.53
N LEU A 8 20.58 40.95 23.77
CA LEU A 8 20.85 39.48 23.83
C LEU A 8 20.87 38.70 25.18
N PRO A 9 20.42 37.42 25.22
CA PRO A 9 21.18 36.32 24.59
C PRO A 9 20.38 35.15 23.96
N CYS A 10 21.11 34.35 23.18
CA CYS A 10 20.74 33.07 22.55
C CYS A 10 20.27 32.00 23.54
N ASN A 11 19.38 31.09 23.10
CA ASN A 11 19.54 29.66 23.37
C ASN A 11 18.77 28.74 22.42
N MET A 12 19.38 27.59 22.14
CA MET A 12 18.97 26.55 21.20
C MET A 12 17.67 25.82 21.60
N ALA A 13 16.85 25.48 20.61
CA ALA A 13 15.93 24.34 20.61
C ALA A 13 15.80 23.89 19.14
N GLY A 14 16.40 22.79 18.71
CA GLY A 14 15.84 21.44 18.83
C GLY A 14 14.88 21.16 17.65
N PRO A 15 15.18 20.22 16.73
CA PRO A 15 14.33 20.00 15.57
C PRO A 15 12.97 19.39 15.97
N LEU A 16 11.90 20.03 15.50
CA LEU A 16 10.51 19.64 15.62
C LEU A 16 10.27 18.24 15.01
N ASN A 17 10.00 17.26 15.87
CA ASN A 17 9.43 15.97 15.46
C ASN A 17 7.99 16.17 14.98
N PHE A 18 7.78 16.20 13.66
CA PHE A 18 6.45 16.15 13.05
C PHE A 18 5.91 14.71 13.05
N TYR A 19 5.17 14.35 14.11
CA TYR A 19 4.29 13.18 14.09
C TYR A 19 2.96 13.56 13.42
N HIS A 20 2.77 13.16 12.16
CA HIS A 20 1.46 13.26 11.51
C HIS A 20 0.55 12.10 11.95
N HIS A 21 -0.34 12.41 12.88
CA HIS A 21 -1.39 11.52 13.37
C HIS A 21 -2.61 11.57 12.42
N TYR A 22 -2.98 10.45 11.79
CA TYR A 22 -4.26 10.33 11.09
C TYR A 22 -5.03 9.13 11.64
N ASN A 23 -5.98 9.44 12.53
CA ASN A 23 -6.99 8.51 13.04
C ASN A 23 -8.09 8.30 12.00
N TYR A 24 -8.35 7.03 11.64
CA TYR A 24 -9.67 6.63 11.14
C TYR A 24 -10.11 5.35 11.84
N LYS A 25 -11.29 5.46 12.47
CA LYS A 25 -12.02 4.44 13.23
C LYS A 25 -12.96 3.74 12.24
N TYR A 26 -12.77 2.45 11.99
CA TYR A 26 -13.73 1.65 11.23
C TYR A 26 -14.55 0.81 12.21
N GLN A 27 -15.86 1.04 12.17
CA GLN A 27 -16.86 0.30 12.93
C GLN A 27 -17.42 -0.78 11.99
N ILE A 28 -17.11 -2.05 12.28
CA ILE A 28 -17.56 -3.19 11.48
C ILE A 28 -19.00 -3.52 11.92
N GLY A 29 -19.97 -3.16 11.06
CA GLY A 29 -21.35 -3.62 11.15
C GLY A 29 -21.45 -5.03 10.56
N ASN A 30 -21.91 -5.98 11.38
CA ASN A 30 -22.08 -7.37 11.04
C ASN A 30 -23.44 -7.56 10.35
N HIS A 31 -23.48 -8.04 9.10
CA HIS A 31 -24.72 -8.51 8.50
C HIS A 31 -24.48 -9.86 7.81
N ARG A 32 -25.01 -10.91 8.46
CA ARG A 32 -25.20 -12.24 7.90
C ARG A 32 -26.27 -12.15 6.82
N ASN A 33 -26.04 -12.81 5.68
CA ASN A 33 -27.12 -13.35 4.85
C ASN A 33 -26.65 -14.66 4.22
N SER A 34 -27.30 -15.73 4.68
CA SER A 34 -27.26 -17.09 4.17
C SER A 34 -28.17 -17.23 2.96
N ALA A 35 -27.70 -17.83 1.88
CA ALA A 35 -28.55 -18.36 0.83
C ALA A 35 -28.10 -19.78 0.48
N LEU A 36 -28.96 -20.74 0.84
CA LEU A 36 -28.88 -22.17 0.54
C LEU A 36 -29.20 -22.38 -0.95
N PHE A 37 -28.36 -23.11 -1.67
CA PHE A 37 -28.71 -23.69 -2.97
C PHE A 37 -29.30 -25.08 -2.75
N SER A 38 -30.52 -25.29 -3.26
CA SER A 38 -31.17 -26.60 -3.35
C SER A 38 -31.10 -27.06 -4.80
N CYS A 39 -30.54 -28.24 -5.02
CA CYS A 39 -30.51 -28.96 -6.29
C CYS A 39 -31.83 -29.73 -6.46
N ILE A 40 -32.47 -29.63 -7.61
CA ILE A 40 -33.51 -30.57 -8.03
C ILE A 40 -33.17 -31.04 -9.44
N ASP A 41 -32.76 -32.31 -9.53
CA ASP A 41 -32.64 -33.09 -10.75
C ASP A 41 -34.01 -33.63 -11.16
N HIS A 42 -34.36 -33.57 -12.44
CA HIS A 42 -35.24 -34.56 -13.05
C HIS A 42 -34.87 -34.82 -14.53
N ASN A 43 -34.65 -36.10 -14.81
CA ASN A 43 -34.58 -36.75 -16.11
C ASN A 43 -35.81 -36.47 -16.98
N LEU A 44 -35.68 -36.49 -18.32
CA LEU A 44 -36.14 -37.61 -19.17
C LEU A 44 -36.15 -37.25 -20.68
N THR A 45 -35.74 -38.24 -21.47
CA THR A 45 -36.17 -38.60 -22.84
C THR A 45 -35.62 -37.87 -24.08
N GLN A 46 -34.93 -38.70 -24.85
CA GLN A 46 -34.48 -38.54 -26.22
C GLN A 46 -35.66 -38.52 -27.21
N HIS A 47 -35.59 -37.65 -28.21
CA HIS A 47 -36.24 -37.87 -29.50
C HIS A 47 -35.31 -37.41 -30.63
N MET A 48 -34.96 -38.35 -31.50
CA MET A 48 -34.25 -38.14 -32.75
C MET A 48 -35.13 -37.42 -33.76
N LEU A 49 -34.68 -36.27 -34.27
CA LEU A 49 -35.10 -35.76 -35.58
C LEU A 49 -33.97 -35.04 -36.31
N SER A 50 -33.54 -35.70 -37.39
CA SER A 50 -33.22 -35.17 -38.72
C SER A 50 -32.38 -33.89 -38.86
N CYS A 51 -31.16 -34.11 -39.38
CA CYS A 51 -30.22 -33.13 -39.89
C CYS A 51 -30.83 -32.30 -41.04
N LYS A 52 -31.06 -31.00 -40.80
CA LYS A 52 -31.11 -29.98 -41.86
C LYS A 52 -29.97 -28.99 -41.59
N ARG A 53 -28.95 -29.01 -42.46
CA ARG A 53 -27.88 -28.01 -42.50
C ARG A 53 -28.49 -26.63 -42.72
N GLN A 54 -28.56 -25.85 -41.66
CA GLN A 54 -28.89 -24.44 -41.71
C GLN A 54 -27.59 -23.69 -41.38
N MET A 55 -27.15 -22.82 -42.30
CA MET A 55 -25.98 -21.95 -42.11
C MET A 55 -26.24 -21.05 -40.89
N CYS A 56 -25.65 -21.41 -39.76
CA CYS A 56 -25.55 -20.50 -38.62
C CYS A 56 -24.40 -19.54 -38.89
N PHE A 57 -24.74 -18.27 -39.10
CA PHE A 57 -23.80 -17.17 -38.98
C PHE A 57 -23.14 -17.26 -37.60
N ALA A 58 -21.86 -17.60 -37.57
CA ALA A 58 -21.05 -17.45 -36.38
C ALA A 58 -20.94 -15.95 -36.10
N SER A 59 -21.65 -15.47 -35.09
CA SER A 59 -21.35 -14.17 -34.49
C SER A 59 -19.97 -14.29 -33.83
N THR A 60 -18.93 -14.00 -34.60
CA THR A 60 -17.58 -13.82 -34.08
C THR A 60 -17.64 -12.65 -33.12
N VAL A 61 -17.69 -12.93 -31.82
CA VAL A 61 -17.43 -11.94 -30.79
C VAL A 61 -15.95 -11.61 -30.88
N THR A 62 -15.63 -10.62 -31.72
CA THR A 62 -14.29 -10.07 -31.81
C THR A 62 -14.05 -9.26 -30.55
N CYS A 63 -13.36 -9.86 -29.58
CA CYS A 63 -12.80 -9.15 -28.45
C CYS A 63 -11.68 -8.23 -28.94
N SER A 64 -12.02 -6.98 -29.24
CA SER A 64 -11.02 -5.95 -29.51
C SER A 64 -10.29 -5.60 -28.22
N ALA A 65 -9.13 -6.22 -27.99
CA ALA A 65 -8.17 -5.72 -27.03
C ALA A 65 -7.69 -4.34 -27.53
N SER A 66 -8.17 -3.27 -26.89
CA SER A 66 -7.66 -1.93 -27.15
C SER A 66 -6.24 -1.86 -26.60
N ASN A 67 -5.25 -2.08 -27.47
CA ASN A 67 -3.86 -1.67 -27.24
C ASN A 67 -3.79 -0.14 -27.31
N LYS A 68 -4.41 0.54 -26.35
CA LYS A 68 -4.14 1.95 -26.08
C LYS A 68 -2.85 2.00 -25.25
N PRO A 69 -1.85 2.82 -25.62
CA PRO A 69 -0.70 3.00 -24.75
C PRO A 69 -1.22 3.54 -23.41
N SER A 70 -1.13 2.72 -22.37
CA SER A 70 -1.41 3.11 -21.01
C SER A 70 -0.51 4.29 -20.65
N PRO A 71 -1.03 5.32 -19.96
CA PRO A 71 -0.14 6.32 -19.36
C PRO A 71 0.79 5.57 -18.40
N SER A 72 2.08 5.85 -18.50
CA SER A 72 3.22 5.17 -17.89
C SER A 72 3.19 5.14 -16.35
N THR A 73 2.28 4.36 -15.79
CA THR A 73 2.23 4.02 -14.36
C THR A 73 1.75 2.58 -14.28
N ASP A 74 2.62 1.63 -14.62
CA ASP A 74 2.35 0.21 -14.44
C ASP A 74 2.37 -0.12 -12.95
N VAL A 75 1.27 0.25 -12.30
CA VAL A 75 0.92 -0.28 -10.98
C VAL A 75 0.77 -1.78 -11.17
N SER A 76 1.62 -2.55 -10.50
CA SER A 76 1.60 -4.02 -10.53
C SER A 76 0.16 -4.56 -10.40
N PHE A 77 -0.21 -5.52 -11.25
CA PHE A 77 -1.54 -6.15 -11.22
C PHE A 77 -1.92 -6.65 -9.82
N THR A 78 -0.95 -7.18 -9.07
CA THR A 78 -1.14 -7.64 -7.68
C THR A 78 -1.55 -6.51 -6.74
N ALA A 79 -0.98 -5.32 -6.89
CA ALA A 79 -1.35 -4.13 -6.11
C ALA A 79 -2.78 -3.66 -6.45
N LYS A 80 -3.19 -3.78 -7.72
CA LYS A 80 -4.55 -3.48 -8.14
C LYS A 80 -5.57 -4.43 -7.51
N ILE A 81 -5.34 -5.75 -7.58
CA ILE A 81 -6.21 -6.75 -6.97
C ILE A 81 -6.33 -6.52 -5.45
N ARG A 82 -5.21 -6.29 -4.75
CA ARG A 82 -5.25 -6.00 -3.31
C ARG A 82 -6.01 -4.70 -3.00
N SER A 83 -5.89 -3.67 -3.85
CA SER A 83 -6.62 -2.42 -3.67
C SER A 83 -8.14 -2.58 -3.81
N GLU A 84 -8.59 -3.50 -4.67
CA GLU A 84 -10.01 -3.83 -4.86
C GLU A 84 -10.55 -4.61 -3.66
N VAL A 85 -9.77 -5.53 -3.11
CA VAL A 85 -10.13 -6.26 -1.89
C VAL A 85 -10.30 -5.31 -0.70
N LEU A 86 -9.44 -4.30 -0.56
CA LEU A 86 -9.55 -3.30 0.51
C LEU A 86 -10.71 -2.32 0.33
N SER A 87 -11.12 -2.08 -0.91
CA SER A 87 -12.18 -1.12 -1.26
C SER A 87 -13.13 -1.71 -2.29
N PRO A 88 -14.01 -2.62 -1.83
CA PRO A 88 -14.86 -3.38 -2.74
C PRO A 88 -15.72 -2.42 -3.57
N PHE A 89 -15.86 -2.74 -4.85
CA PHE A 89 -16.65 -1.98 -5.84
C PHE A 89 -16.26 -0.51 -6.03
N ARG A 90 -15.06 -0.07 -5.59
CA ARG A 90 -14.57 1.31 -5.83
C ARG A 90 -14.68 1.72 -7.30
N THR A 91 -14.30 0.82 -8.21
CA THR A 91 -14.35 1.07 -9.66
C THR A 91 -15.78 1.32 -10.14
N VAL A 92 -16.74 0.52 -9.67
CA VAL A 92 -18.16 0.67 -10.00
C VAL A 92 -18.70 2.00 -9.49
N ARG A 93 -18.38 2.36 -8.26
CA ARG A 93 -18.77 3.66 -7.67
C ARG A 93 -18.23 4.85 -8.48
N MET A 94 -16.95 4.80 -8.84
CA MET A 94 -16.30 5.84 -9.64
C MET A 94 -16.91 5.98 -11.04
N PHE A 95 -17.33 4.86 -11.63
CA PHE A 95 -18.07 4.87 -12.90
C PHE A 95 -19.40 5.61 -12.75
N PHE A 96 -20.19 5.32 -11.72
CA PHE A 96 -21.47 6.02 -11.48
C PHE A 96 -21.27 7.51 -11.21
N TYR A 97 -20.25 7.90 -10.44
CA TYR A 97 -19.95 9.32 -10.24
C TYR A 97 -19.65 10.03 -11.56
N LEU A 98 -18.82 9.43 -12.41
CA LEU A 98 -18.49 10.02 -13.70
C LEU A 98 -19.70 10.06 -14.65
N ALA A 99 -20.53 9.01 -14.66
CA ALA A 99 -21.75 8.96 -15.43
C ALA A 99 -22.76 10.03 -15.00
N PHE A 100 -22.95 10.24 -13.68
CA PHE A 100 -23.85 11.28 -13.18
C PHE A 100 -23.32 12.70 -13.39
N ILE A 101 -22.00 12.91 -13.31
CA ILE A 101 -21.38 14.18 -13.71
C ILE A 101 -21.67 14.46 -15.19
N ALA A 102 -21.45 13.46 -16.06
CA ALA A 102 -21.71 13.60 -17.49
C ALA A 102 -23.21 13.85 -17.77
N SER A 103 -24.10 13.15 -17.07
CA SER A 103 -25.55 13.33 -17.19
C SER A 103 -25.98 14.73 -16.76
N GLY A 104 -25.54 15.20 -15.58
CA GLY A 104 -25.87 16.54 -15.10
C GLY A 104 -25.24 17.65 -15.95
N ALA A 105 -24.03 17.45 -16.47
CA ALA A 105 -23.42 18.40 -17.41
C ALA A 105 -24.19 18.49 -18.74
N LEU A 106 -24.64 17.35 -19.28
CA LEU A 106 -25.43 17.31 -20.50
C LEU A 106 -26.82 17.93 -20.30
N GLY A 107 -27.51 17.58 -19.21
CA GLY A 107 -28.78 18.19 -18.81
C GLY A 107 -28.66 19.69 -18.62
N GLY A 108 -27.61 20.12 -17.91
CA GLY A 108 -27.31 21.53 -17.68
C GLY A 108 -27.03 22.31 -18.97
N LEU A 109 -26.35 21.71 -19.95
CA LEU A 109 -26.15 22.33 -21.27
C LEU A 109 -27.48 22.53 -22.00
N ILE A 110 -28.34 21.50 -22.02
CA ILE A 110 -29.66 21.57 -22.63
C ILE A 110 -30.52 22.63 -21.93
N ALA A 111 -30.60 22.61 -20.60
CA ALA A 111 -31.37 23.58 -19.82
C ALA A 111 -30.84 25.01 -20.00
N THR A 112 -29.51 25.20 -20.07
CA THR A 112 -28.90 26.52 -20.33
C THR A 112 -29.28 27.06 -21.71
N THR A 113 -29.20 26.22 -22.76
CA THR A 113 -29.61 26.65 -24.11
C THR A 113 -31.10 26.98 -24.18
N GLN A 114 -31.96 26.20 -23.51
CA GLN A 114 -33.39 26.49 -23.43
C GLN A 114 -33.68 27.77 -22.62
N LEU A 115 -32.93 28.01 -21.54
CA LEU A 115 -33.07 29.21 -20.71
C LEU A 115 -32.74 30.47 -21.51
N ILE A 116 -31.65 30.46 -22.28
CA ILE A 116 -31.27 31.58 -23.17
C ILE A 116 -32.39 31.83 -24.19
N ALA A 117 -32.93 30.79 -24.80
CA ALA A 117 -34.03 30.90 -25.76
C ALA A 117 -35.33 31.43 -25.11
N ALA A 118 -35.65 31.03 -23.88
CA ALA A 118 -36.83 31.53 -23.16
C ALA A 118 -36.68 33.00 -22.76
N LEU A 119 -35.47 33.43 -22.35
CA LEU A 119 -35.19 34.83 -22.00
C LEU A 119 -35.21 35.76 -23.21
N ALA A 120 -34.84 35.27 -24.39
CA ALA A 120 -34.90 36.04 -25.63
C ALA A 120 -36.34 36.20 -26.18
N ASN A 121 -37.32 35.43 -25.67
CA ASN A 121 -38.68 35.39 -26.19
C ASN A 121 -39.71 35.74 -25.10
N PRO A 122 -40.34 36.94 -25.12
CA PRO A 122 -41.26 37.38 -24.06
C PRO A 122 -42.52 36.49 -23.91
N SER A 123 -42.91 35.77 -24.96
CA SER A 123 -44.02 34.80 -24.92
C SER A 123 -43.74 33.56 -24.07
N ARG A 124 -42.47 33.28 -23.75
CA ARG A 124 -42.03 32.08 -22.99
C ARG A 124 -41.63 32.39 -21.54
N ALA A 125 -41.94 33.59 -21.05
CA ALA A 125 -41.53 34.04 -19.71
C ALA A 125 -42.02 33.13 -18.56
N ALA A 126 -43.18 32.48 -18.71
CA ALA A 126 -43.73 31.57 -17.71
C ALA A 126 -42.91 30.27 -17.54
N GLU A 127 -42.15 29.84 -18.57
CA GLU A 127 -41.37 28.60 -18.56
C GLU A 127 -40.01 28.77 -17.85
N VAL A 128 -39.55 30.01 -17.68
CA VAL A 128 -38.21 30.34 -17.15
C VAL A 128 -37.97 29.73 -15.77
N ALA A 129 -38.96 29.80 -14.87
CA ALA A 129 -38.83 29.30 -13.51
C ALA A 129 -38.65 27.77 -13.46
N GLU A 130 -39.35 27.02 -14.32
CA GLU A 130 -39.24 25.57 -14.39
C GLU A 130 -37.91 25.12 -15.01
N ILE A 131 -37.46 25.80 -16.08
CA ILE A 131 -36.14 25.56 -16.69
C ILE A 131 -35.03 25.84 -15.67
N LEU A 132 -35.15 26.93 -14.90
CA LEU A 132 -34.16 27.30 -13.90
C LEU A 132 -34.08 26.29 -12.74
N LYS A 133 -35.21 25.73 -12.30
CA LYS A 133 -35.23 24.64 -11.31
C LYS A 133 -34.48 23.41 -11.84
N GLY A 134 -34.76 22.99 -13.08
CA GLY A 134 -34.07 21.88 -13.73
C GLY A 134 -32.55 22.11 -13.84
N LEU A 135 -32.16 23.30 -14.31
CA LEU A 135 -30.75 23.70 -14.38
C LEU A 135 -30.07 23.66 -13.00
N GLY A 136 -30.76 24.12 -11.96
CA GLY A 136 -30.27 24.05 -10.58
C GLY A 136 -30.02 22.62 -10.11
N ILE A 137 -30.91 21.68 -10.45
CA ILE A 137 -30.76 20.25 -10.13
C ILE A 137 -29.54 19.67 -10.86
N ASP A 138 -29.41 19.93 -12.16
CA ASP A 138 -28.30 19.42 -12.98
C ASP A 138 -26.94 19.91 -12.49
N ILE A 139 -26.83 21.21 -12.18
CA ILE A 139 -25.62 21.81 -11.60
C ILE A 139 -25.34 21.22 -10.21
N GLY A 140 -26.37 21.09 -9.37
CA GLY A 140 -26.25 20.51 -8.03
C GLY A 140 -25.74 19.07 -8.09
N ALA A 141 -26.33 18.24 -8.94
CA ALA A 141 -25.93 16.86 -9.15
C ALA A 141 -24.47 16.78 -9.65
N ALA A 142 -24.13 17.52 -10.70
CA ALA A 142 -22.77 17.52 -11.25
C ALA A 142 -21.74 17.95 -10.19
N THR A 143 -22.05 18.96 -9.39
CA THR A 143 -21.15 19.48 -8.34
C THR A 143 -20.92 18.45 -7.23
N ILE A 144 -21.99 17.84 -6.71
CA ILE A 144 -21.90 16.83 -5.64
C ILE A 144 -21.11 15.60 -6.11
N PHE A 145 -21.42 15.08 -7.29
CA PHE A 145 -20.72 13.90 -7.82
C PHE A 145 -19.27 14.20 -8.19
N ALA A 146 -18.97 15.40 -8.70
CA ALA A 146 -17.59 15.84 -8.94
C ALA A 146 -16.78 15.89 -7.63
N PHE A 147 -17.37 16.41 -6.55
CA PHE A 147 -16.74 16.42 -5.24
C PHE A 147 -16.47 14.99 -4.71
N LEU A 148 -17.46 14.09 -4.81
CA LEU A 148 -17.30 12.69 -4.39
C LEU A 148 -16.24 11.95 -5.22
N TYR A 149 -16.22 12.17 -6.53
CA TYR A 149 -15.21 11.62 -7.43
C TYR A 149 -13.81 12.11 -7.05
N TYR A 150 -13.64 13.41 -6.83
CA TYR A 150 -12.35 13.99 -6.45
C TYR A 150 -11.82 13.36 -5.15
N ARG A 151 -12.69 13.24 -4.13
CA ARG A 151 -12.33 12.67 -2.83
C ARG A 151 -11.94 11.19 -2.95
N GLU A 152 -12.72 10.40 -3.69
CA GLU A 152 -12.43 8.97 -3.92
C GLU A 152 -11.16 8.79 -4.76
N ASN A 153 -10.92 9.64 -5.78
CA ASN A 153 -9.70 9.59 -6.59
C ASN A 153 -8.45 9.88 -5.75
N LYS A 154 -8.51 10.89 -4.87
CA LYS A 154 -7.43 11.19 -3.93
C LYS A 154 -7.15 10.01 -3.01
N ALA A 155 -8.20 9.40 -2.45
CA ALA A 155 -8.06 8.22 -1.58
C ALA A 155 -7.47 7.01 -2.34
N LYS A 156 -7.91 6.78 -3.59
CA LYS A 156 -7.41 5.74 -4.48
C LYS A 156 -5.91 5.91 -4.73
N ASN A 157 -5.47 7.11 -5.11
CA ASN A 157 -4.08 7.38 -5.43
C ASN A 157 -3.16 7.14 -4.21
N VAL A 158 -3.58 7.58 -3.02
CA VAL A 158 -2.82 7.32 -1.79
C VAL A 158 -2.74 5.83 -1.46
N GLN A 159 -3.83 5.08 -1.62
CA GLN A 159 -3.84 3.63 -1.38
C GLN A 159 -2.98 2.87 -2.39
N VAL A 160 -3.13 3.18 -3.68
CA VAL A 160 -2.36 2.54 -4.75
C VAL A 160 -0.87 2.84 -4.59
N ALA A 161 -0.49 4.08 -4.26
CA ALA A 161 0.89 4.45 -4.00
C ALA A 161 1.49 3.75 -2.77
N ARG A 162 0.69 3.43 -1.76
CA ARG A 162 1.15 2.63 -0.61
C ARG A 162 1.35 1.16 -1.00
N LEU A 163 0.37 0.59 -1.69
CA LEU A 163 0.41 -0.81 -2.11
C LEU A 163 1.53 -1.07 -3.13
N SER A 164 1.81 -0.13 -4.02
CA SER A 164 2.91 -0.27 -4.99
C SER A 164 4.27 -0.31 -4.28
N ARG A 165 4.47 0.47 -3.21
CA ARG A 165 5.69 0.43 -2.38
C ARG A 165 5.84 -0.88 -1.62
N GLU A 166 4.74 -1.38 -1.04
CA GLU A 166 4.73 -2.68 -0.36
C GLU A 166 4.99 -3.83 -1.34
N GLU A 167 4.49 -3.71 -2.57
CA GLU A 167 4.69 -4.72 -3.60
C GLU A 167 6.12 -4.72 -4.13
N SER A 168 6.71 -3.56 -4.41
CA SER A 168 8.10 -3.45 -4.86
C SER A 168 9.06 -4.03 -3.83
N LEU A 169 8.85 -3.74 -2.54
CA LEU A 169 9.60 -4.36 -1.45
C LEU A 169 9.44 -5.88 -1.43
N SER A 170 8.22 -6.37 -1.65
CA SER A 170 7.94 -7.80 -1.57
C SER A 170 8.57 -8.63 -2.68
N ASN A 171 8.91 -8.00 -3.80
CA ASN A 171 9.59 -8.65 -4.93
C ASN A 171 11.10 -8.76 -4.74
N LEU A 172 11.70 -7.97 -3.83
CA LEU A 172 13.13 -8.00 -3.55
C LEU A 172 13.58 -9.40 -3.12
N LYS A 173 14.77 -9.79 -3.56
CA LYS A 173 15.35 -11.11 -3.30
C LYS A 173 16.30 -11.08 -2.12
N LEU A 174 16.15 -12.09 -1.27
CA LEU A 174 16.94 -12.38 -0.09
C LEU A 174 17.52 -13.78 -0.19
N ARG A 175 18.70 -13.96 0.39
CA ARG A 175 19.37 -15.25 0.55
C ARG A 175 19.21 -15.69 2.00
N VAL A 176 18.65 -16.89 2.16
CA VAL A 176 18.52 -17.60 3.43
C VAL A 176 19.59 -18.70 3.44
N GLY A 177 20.57 -18.59 4.34
CA GLY A 177 21.71 -19.50 4.38
C GLY A 177 22.59 -19.40 3.13
N GLU A 178 23.24 -20.48 2.73
CA GLU A 178 24.25 -20.45 1.66
C GLU A 178 23.66 -20.56 0.24
N LYS A 179 22.52 -21.25 0.06
CA LYS A 179 22.05 -21.65 -1.28
C LYS A 179 20.61 -21.27 -1.63
N LYS A 180 19.77 -20.86 -0.67
CA LYS A 180 18.35 -20.63 -0.94
C LYS A 180 18.07 -19.14 -1.16
N ILE A 181 17.60 -18.80 -2.36
CA ILE A 181 17.09 -17.46 -2.68
C ILE A 181 15.56 -17.48 -2.54
N ILE A 182 15.03 -16.55 -1.76
CA ILE A 182 13.59 -16.32 -1.58
C ILE A 182 13.27 -14.86 -1.85
N SER A 183 12.01 -14.53 -2.12
CA SER A 183 11.56 -13.14 -2.11
C SER A 183 11.13 -12.73 -0.69
N VAL A 184 11.14 -11.42 -0.41
CA VAL A 184 10.58 -10.86 0.83
C VAL A 184 9.11 -11.30 1.01
N SER A 185 8.34 -11.43 -0.07
CA SER A 185 6.97 -11.93 -0.04
C SER A 185 6.82 -13.35 0.53
N SER A 186 7.84 -14.21 0.41
CA SER A 186 7.82 -15.58 0.96
C SER A 186 7.98 -15.63 2.48
N LEU A 187 8.42 -14.53 3.10
CA LEU A 187 8.49 -14.41 4.56
C LEU A 187 7.13 -14.04 5.18
N ARG A 188 6.13 -13.68 4.34
CA ARG A 188 4.78 -13.37 4.82
C ARG A 188 4.17 -14.61 5.48
N GLY A 189 3.63 -14.47 6.69
CA GLY A 189 3.11 -15.60 7.47
C GLY A 189 4.16 -16.37 8.26
N VAL A 190 5.45 -16.07 8.08
CA VAL A 190 6.56 -16.87 8.63
C VAL A 190 7.44 -16.05 9.57
N ALA A 191 7.80 -14.83 9.17
CA ALA A 191 8.71 -13.98 9.94
C ALA A 191 8.49 -12.47 9.70
N ARG A 192 8.79 -11.68 10.73
CA ARG A 192 8.83 -10.22 10.69
C ARG A 192 10.20 -9.77 10.22
N LEU A 193 10.25 -8.99 9.15
CA LEU A 193 11.52 -8.51 8.60
C LEU A 193 11.89 -7.14 9.16
N VAL A 194 13.12 -6.96 9.59
CA VAL A 194 13.70 -5.67 9.96
C VAL A 194 14.90 -5.39 9.06
N ILE A 195 14.82 -4.34 8.26
CA ILE A 195 15.92 -3.92 7.37
C ILE A 195 16.70 -2.83 8.09
N CYS A 196 18.01 -3.02 8.21
CA CYS A 196 18.95 -2.04 8.75
C CYS A 196 19.84 -1.57 7.61
N ALA A 197 19.66 -0.33 7.17
CA ALA A 197 20.42 0.23 6.07
C ALA A 197 21.28 1.41 6.51
N GLY A 198 22.57 1.40 6.18
CA GLY A 198 23.48 2.48 6.53
C GLY A 198 24.93 2.11 6.26
N SER A 199 25.86 2.81 6.90
CA SER A 199 27.28 2.46 6.81
C SER A 199 27.60 1.16 7.54
N VAL A 200 28.68 0.49 7.16
CA VAL A 200 29.15 -0.74 7.83
C VAL A 200 29.31 -0.57 9.36
N PRO A 201 29.97 0.47 9.89
CA PRO A 201 30.07 0.66 11.34
C PRO A 201 28.72 0.86 12.02
N PHE A 202 27.79 1.56 11.37
CA PHE A 202 26.43 1.75 11.88
C PHE A 202 25.68 0.42 12.00
N ILE A 203 25.79 -0.46 11.00
CA ILE A 203 25.16 -1.78 11.03
C ILE A 203 25.75 -2.62 12.18
N LEU A 204 27.07 -2.62 12.34
CA LEU A 204 27.74 -3.36 13.42
C LEU A 204 27.29 -2.88 14.80
N GLU A 205 27.19 -1.57 14.99
CA GLU A 205 26.69 -0.98 16.24
C GLU A 205 25.22 -1.32 16.48
N SER A 206 24.38 -1.27 15.44
CA SER A 206 22.97 -1.68 15.51
C SER A 206 22.84 -3.13 16.02
N PHE A 207 23.70 -4.04 15.55
CA PHE A 207 23.71 -5.42 16.02
C PHE A 207 24.20 -5.54 17.46
N LYS A 208 25.24 -4.79 17.87
CA LYS A 208 25.68 -4.75 19.27
C LYS A 208 24.54 -4.34 20.20
N LEU A 209 23.73 -3.34 19.80
CA LEU A 209 22.55 -2.91 20.55
C LEU A 209 21.42 -3.96 20.59
N SER A 210 21.36 -4.85 19.60
CA SER A 210 20.36 -5.94 19.56
C SER A 210 20.75 -7.17 20.39
N GLU A 211 22.04 -7.36 20.71
CA GLU A 211 22.55 -8.53 21.44
C GLU A 211 21.71 -8.92 22.66
N PRO A 212 21.36 -8.00 23.60
CA PRO A 212 20.57 -8.34 24.78
C PRO A 212 19.14 -8.81 24.46
N PHE A 213 18.61 -8.47 23.29
CA PHE A 213 17.24 -8.77 22.88
C PHE A 213 17.13 -9.95 21.90
N THR A 214 18.26 -10.52 21.45
CA THR A 214 18.31 -11.50 20.36
C THR A 214 17.35 -12.68 20.53
N GLN A 215 17.33 -13.30 21.73
CA GLN A 215 16.43 -14.45 21.99
C GLN A 215 14.96 -14.03 21.97
N SER A 216 14.64 -12.90 22.60
CA SER A 216 13.27 -12.36 22.62
C SER A 216 12.77 -11.95 21.24
N LEU A 217 13.67 -11.50 20.36
CA LEU A 217 13.37 -11.17 18.96
C LEU A 217 13.12 -12.44 18.13
N LEU A 218 13.95 -13.48 18.33
CA LEU A 218 13.79 -14.79 17.70
C LEU A 218 12.47 -15.47 18.07
N ASP A 219 12.09 -15.43 19.35
CA ASP A 219 10.82 -15.99 19.83
C ASP A 219 9.60 -15.30 19.21
N ARG A 220 9.77 -14.04 18.80
CA ARG A 220 8.78 -13.22 18.09
C ARG A 220 8.94 -13.28 16.57
N GLY A 221 9.79 -14.17 16.06
CA GLY A 221 9.98 -14.41 14.63
C GLY A 221 10.57 -13.21 13.88
N VAL A 222 11.40 -12.39 14.52
CA VAL A 222 12.05 -11.25 13.88
C VAL A 222 13.35 -11.70 13.18
N LEU A 223 13.47 -11.35 11.90
CA LEU A 223 14.67 -11.55 11.07
C LEU A 223 15.23 -10.20 10.62
N VAL A 224 16.56 -10.07 10.57
CA VAL A 224 17.23 -8.82 10.21
C VAL A 224 17.94 -8.94 8.87
N VAL A 225 17.78 -7.92 8.03
CA VAL A 225 18.52 -7.74 6.77
C VAL A 225 19.47 -6.55 6.94
N PRO A 226 20.77 -6.79 7.12
CA PRO A 226 21.77 -5.73 7.01
C PRO A 226 22.00 -5.35 5.55
N PHE A 227 21.93 -4.06 5.24
CA PHE A 227 22.18 -3.52 3.92
C PHE A 227 23.15 -2.34 3.99
N ALA A 228 24.41 -2.55 3.60
CA ALA A 228 25.37 -1.47 3.58
C ALA A 228 25.15 -0.55 2.37
N THR A 229 25.04 0.75 2.65
CA THR A 229 24.82 1.78 1.62
C THR A 229 26.14 2.19 0.95
N ASP A 230 27.27 2.01 1.63
CA ASP A 230 28.60 2.45 1.19
C ASP A 230 29.21 1.60 0.05
N GLY A 231 28.42 0.71 -0.58
CA GLY A 231 28.88 -0.22 -1.61
C GLY A 231 29.77 -1.36 -1.10
N ASN A 232 30.29 -1.24 0.12
CA ASN A 232 30.98 -2.30 0.82
C ASN A 232 29.95 -3.14 1.56
N LEU A 233 29.55 -4.29 1.00
CA LEU A 233 28.82 -5.28 1.78
C LEU A 233 29.64 -5.54 3.05
N PRO A 234 29.04 -5.64 4.25
CA PRO A 234 29.73 -6.23 5.36
C PRO A 234 29.96 -7.69 4.95
N GLY A 235 31.08 -7.94 4.29
CA GLY A 235 31.73 -9.21 4.35
C GLY A 235 31.96 -9.44 5.82
N PHE A 236 31.03 -10.12 6.46
CA PHE A 236 31.42 -10.98 7.57
C PHE A 236 32.21 -12.10 6.89
N GLU A 237 33.40 -11.76 6.39
CA GLU A 237 34.45 -12.73 6.18
C GLU A 237 34.58 -13.42 7.53
N ILE A 238 34.29 -14.70 7.49
CA ILE A 238 34.53 -15.62 8.59
C ILE A 238 36.04 -15.53 8.79
N ASP A 239 36.45 -14.69 9.72
CA ASP A 239 37.81 -14.69 10.21
C ASP A 239 37.99 -16.05 10.89
N GLU A 240 38.58 -17.00 10.17
CA GLU A 240 39.03 -18.31 10.67
C GLU A 240 40.24 -18.11 11.60
N GLY A 241 40.08 -17.23 12.59
CA GLY A 241 41.03 -16.92 13.64
C GLY A 241 40.49 -17.37 15.00
N GLU A 242 40.90 -18.57 15.38
CA GLU A 242 41.09 -19.05 16.76
C GLU A 242 39.84 -19.19 17.66
N GLU A 243 39.30 -20.41 17.65
CA GLU A 243 38.89 -21.23 18.81
C GLU A 243 38.27 -20.53 20.04
N MET A 244 37.18 -19.76 19.91
CA MET A 244 36.21 -19.63 21.04
C MET A 244 34.80 -19.07 20.71
N LYS A 245 34.24 -19.20 19.49
CA LYS A 245 32.95 -18.53 19.16
C LYS A 245 32.00 -19.29 18.22
N GLU A 246 31.94 -20.62 18.25
CA GLU A 246 31.04 -21.36 17.33
C GLU A 246 29.53 -21.17 17.61
N LEU A 247 29.14 -20.94 18.86
CA LEU A 247 27.74 -20.70 19.27
C LEU A 247 27.15 -19.35 18.82
N PRO A 248 27.84 -18.19 18.98
CA PRO A 248 27.32 -16.92 18.48
C PRO A 248 27.29 -16.85 16.95
N SER A 249 28.22 -17.49 16.23
CA SER A 249 28.25 -17.47 14.76
C SER A 249 27.07 -18.22 14.14
N LYS A 250 26.75 -19.42 14.64
CA LYS A 250 25.54 -20.16 14.23
C LYS A 250 24.25 -19.42 14.58
N ARG A 251 24.19 -18.81 15.78
CA ARG A 251 23.03 -17.99 16.16
C ARG A 251 22.88 -16.77 15.26
N LYS A 252 23.95 -16.02 14.98
CA LYS A 252 23.96 -14.87 14.06
C LYS A 252 23.45 -15.25 12.67
N GLN A 253 23.83 -16.43 12.16
CA GLN A 253 23.41 -16.91 10.84
C GLN A 253 21.92 -17.28 10.74
N LEU A 254 21.27 -17.62 11.85
CA LEU A 254 19.88 -18.10 11.85
C LEU A 254 18.83 -16.99 11.78
N TRP A 255 19.15 -15.77 12.21
CA TRP A 255 18.20 -14.64 12.19
C TRP A 255 18.58 -13.53 11.22
N GLN A 256 19.72 -13.64 10.56
CA GLN A 256 20.19 -12.68 9.57
C GLN A 256 19.93 -13.19 8.15
N LEU A 257 19.53 -12.28 7.26
CA LEU A 257 19.26 -12.56 5.85
C LEU A 257 20.11 -11.65 4.98
N ALA A 258 20.68 -12.19 3.90
CA ALA A 258 21.54 -11.42 3.01
C ALA A 258 20.76 -10.91 1.78
N PRO A 259 20.87 -9.63 1.40
CA PRO A 259 20.31 -9.13 0.14
C PRO A 259 21.08 -9.75 -1.05
N VAL A 260 20.38 -10.09 -2.14
CA VAL A 260 20.99 -10.71 -3.32
C VAL A 260 21.38 -9.67 -4.36
N TYR A 261 20.40 -8.95 -4.89
CA TYR A 261 20.60 -7.96 -5.93
C TYR A 261 20.80 -6.58 -5.30
N VAL A 262 22.05 -6.25 -4.98
CA VAL A 262 22.41 -4.99 -4.29
C VAL A 262 21.86 -3.76 -5.02
N SER A 263 21.87 -3.76 -6.35
CA SER A 263 21.33 -2.68 -7.19
C SER A 263 19.81 -2.52 -7.07
N GLU A 264 19.04 -3.62 -7.02
CA GLU A 264 17.59 -3.55 -6.81
C GLU A 264 17.26 -3.02 -5.42
N TRP A 265 18.01 -3.46 -4.42
CA TRP A 265 17.89 -3.01 -3.04
C TRP A 265 18.26 -1.53 -2.87
N SER A 266 19.35 -1.07 -3.49
CA SER A 266 19.76 0.35 -3.44
C SER A 266 18.73 1.23 -4.12
N ASN A 267 18.31 0.89 -5.35
CA ASN A 267 17.31 1.66 -6.09
C ASN A 267 16.00 1.75 -5.30
N TRP A 268 15.53 0.63 -4.76
CA TRP A 268 14.32 0.61 -3.94
C TRP A 268 14.45 1.50 -2.69
N LEU A 269 15.59 1.41 -1.99
CA LEU A 269 15.84 2.18 -0.78
C LEU A 269 15.93 3.68 -1.06
N ASP A 270 16.61 4.07 -2.15
CA ASP A 270 16.77 5.47 -2.57
C ASP A 270 15.43 6.08 -2.97
N GLU A 271 14.59 5.32 -3.68
CA GLU A 271 13.21 5.72 -3.95
C GLU A 271 12.43 5.95 -2.65
N GLN A 272 12.56 5.06 -1.66
CA GLN A 272 11.87 5.24 -0.38
C GLN A 272 12.38 6.47 0.39
N LYS A 273 13.70 6.67 0.45
CA LYS A 273 14.33 7.84 1.11
C LYS A 273 13.87 9.15 0.45
N LYS A 274 13.87 9.20 -0.89
CA LYS A 274 13.39 10.35 -1.66
C LYS A 274 11.92 10.66 -1.39
N LEU A 275 11.06 9.64 -1.33
CA LEU A 275 9.64 9.81 -1.04
C LEU A 275 9.37 10.24 0.41
N ALA A 276 10.25 9.87 1.35
CA ALA A 276 10.17 10.25 2.75
C ALA A 276 10.84 11.61 3.07
N GLY A 277 11.57 12.20 2.11
CA GLY A 277 12.34 13.42 2.34
C GLY A 277 13.57 13.21 3.24
N VAL A 278 14.11 11.98 3.27
CA VAL A 278 15.30 11.61 4.04
C VAL A 278 16.54 11.75 3.16
N SER A 279 17.65 12.22 3.72
CA SER A 279 18.92 12.33 3.00
C SER A 279 19.42 10.94 2.56
N PRO A 280 19.99 10.81 1.34
CA PRO A 280 20.47 9.51 0.82
C PRO A 280 21.51 8.86 1.73
N GLU A 281 22.38 9.66 2.36
CA GLU A 281 23.45 9.20 3.26
C GLU A 281 22.96 8.84 4.67
N SER A 282 21.70 9.15 5.00
CA SER A 282 21.20 8.89 6.35
C SER A 282 20.98 7.38 6.57
N PRO A 283 21.47 6.84 7.70
CA PRO A 283 21.15 5.46 8.07
C PRO A 283 19.67 5.39 8.43
N VAL A 284 18.99 4.34 7.98
CA VAL A 284 17.56 4.13 8.17
C VAL A 284 17.27 2.70 8.57
N TYR A 285 16.17 2.51 9.26
CA TYR A 285 15.59 1.20 9.49
C TYR A 285 14.16 1.12 8.98
N LEU A 286 13.76 -0.08 8.62
CA LEU A 286 12.39 -0.44 8.28
C LEU A 286 12.01 -1.69 9.05
N SER A 287 10.82 -1.71 9.62
CA SER A 287 10.23 -2.90 10.25
C SER A 287 8.97 -3.30 9.51
N LEU A 288 8.86 -4.59 9.21
CA LEU A 288 7.69 -5.20 8.58
C LEU A 288 6.94 -6.04 9.60
N ARG A 289 5.62 -6.11 9.38
CA ARG A 289 4.74 -7.08 10.02
C ARG A 289 4.92 -8.46 9.40
N MET A 290 4.34 -9.48 10.03
CA MET A 290 4.30 -10.83 9.46
C MET A 290 3.50 -10.90 8.15
N ASP A 291 2.51 -10.01 7.94
CA ASP A 291 1.80 -9.91 6.65
C ASP A 291 2.62 -9.20 5.55
N GLY A 292 3.84 -8.74 5.88
CA GLY A 292 4.76 -8.05 4.99
C GLY A 292 4.42 -6.59 4.73
N ARG A 293 3.48 -5.99 5.50
CA ARG A 293 3.23 -4.55 5.48
C ARG A 293 4.24 -3.80 6.32
N VAL A 294 4.48 -2.54 5.99
CA VAL A 294 5.39 -1.68 6.77
C VAL A 294 4.75 -1.39 8.14
N ARG A 295 5.44 -1.81 9.20
CA ARG A 295 5.05 -1.58 10.59
C ARG A 295 5.50 -0.20 11.08
N GLY A 296 6.73 0.18 10.74
CA GLY A 296 7.37 1.44 11.12
C GLY A 296 8.71 1.61 10.42
N SER A 297 9.10 2.86 10.18
CA SER A 297 10.37 3.26 9.55
C SER A 297 10.94 4.47 10.28
N GLY A 298 12.26 4.61 10.32
CA GLY A 298 12.89 5.78 10.91
C GLY A 298 14.35 5.94 10.52
N VAL A 299 14.91 7.10 10.84
CA VAL A 299 16.34 7.39 10.73
C VAL A 299 17.06 6.90 11.98
N GLY A 300 18.24 6.31 11.83
CA GLY A 300 19.03 5.76 12.92
C GLY A 300 18.70 4.29 13.24
N TYR A 301 18.95 3.89 14.48
CA TYR A 301 18.87 2.48 14.89
C TYR A 301 17.43 1.97 15.05
N PRO A 302 17.18 0.69 14.78
CA PRO A 302 15.90 0.06 15.11
C PRO A 302 15.68 0.06 16.63
N PRO A 303 14.45 0.34 17.11
CA PRO A 303 14.13 0.32 18.53
C PRO A 303 13.93 -1.12 19.01
N TRP A 304 15.02 -1.86 19.21
CA TRP A 304 15.02 -3.29 19.56
C TRP A 304 14.15 -3.62 20.78
N ASN A 305 14.24 -2.81 21.83
CA ASN A 305 13.43 -2.96 23.04
C ASN A 305 11.92 -2.82 22.75
N ALA A 306 11.54 -1.88 21.89
CA ALA A 306 10.12 -1.68 21.52
C ALA A 306 9.56 -2.89 20.75
N PHE A 307 10.37 -3.52 19.90
CA PHE A 307 9.95 -4.75 19.20
C PHE A 307 9.68 -5.89 20.17
N VAL A 308 10.51 -6.06 21.19
CA VAL A 308 10.28 -7.07 22.24
C VAL A 308 9.02 -6.74 23.05
N ALA A 309 8.78 -5.47 23.37
CA ALA A 309 7.60 -5.09 24.14
C ALA A 309 6.28 -5.22 23.34
N GLN A 310 6.29 -4.92 22.04
CA GLN A 310 5.07 -4.73 21.25
C GLN A 310 4.68 -5.93 20.37
N LEU A 311 5.64 -6.73 19.91
CA LEU A 311 5.35 -7.79 18.92
C LEU A 311 4.88 -9.07 19.61
N PRO A 312 3.82 -9.75 19.14
CA PRO A 312 3.41 -11.02 19.74
C PRO A 312 4.42 -12.15 19.42
N PRO A 313 4.60 -13.14 20.34
CA PRO A 313 5.41 -14.33 20.07
C PRO A 313 4.95 -15.08 18.81
N ALA A 314 5.90 -15.61 18.03
CA ALA A 314 5.61 -16.31 16.78
C ALA A 314 5.05 -17.74 17.00
N LYS A 315 5.35 -18.35 18.16
CA LYS A 315 4.87 -19.67 18.56
C LYS A 315 3.79 -19.53 19.63
N GLY A 316 2.57 -20.02 19.37
CA GLY A 316 1.46 -20.01 20.33
C GLY A 316 0.09 -20.30 19.69
N LEU A 317 -0.95 -20.39 20.52
CA LEU A 317 -2.35 -20.74 20.18
C LEU A 317 -3.02 -19.86 19.09
N TRP A 318 -2.34 -18.81 18.62
CA TRP A 318 -2.86 -17.77 17.75
C TRP A 318 -2.07 -17.59 16.45
N SER A 319 -1.10 -18.48 16.19
CA SER A 319 -0.34 -18.49 14.93
C SER A 319 -1.30 -18.64 13.74
N GLY A 320 -1.26 -17.70 12.80
CA GLY A 320 -2.10 -17.67 11.59
C GLY A 320 -3.37 -16.81 11.65
N LEU A 321 -4.06 -16.71 12.80
CA LEU A 321 -5.30 -15.90 12.91
C LEU A 321 -5.01 -14.41 13.18
N LEU A 322 -4.01 -14.12 14.01
CA LEU A 322 -3.67 -12.76 14.45
C LEU A 322 -2.40 -12.20 13.80
N ASP A 323 -1.93 -12.84 12.74
CA ASP A 323 -0.64 -12.52 12.12
C ASP A 323 -0.60 -11.12 11.46
N GLY A 324 -1.77 -10.57 11.15
CA GLY A 324 -1.94 -9.17 10.72
C GLY A 324 -2.09 -8.15 11.87
N MET A 325 -2.20 -8.59 13.12
CA MET A 325 -2.51 -7.77 14.31
C MET A 325 -1.27 -7.47 15.17
N ASP A 326 -0.25 -6.86 14.57
CA ASP A 326 1.01 -6.50 15.26
C ASP A 326 0.96 -5.20 16.09
N GLY A 327 -0.24 -4.76 16.51
CA GLY A 327 -0.43 -3.51 17.26
C GLY A 327 -0.07 -2.23 16.48
N ARG A 328 -0.19 -1.05 17.11
CA ARG A 328 0.27 0.25 16.57
C ARG A 328 1.65 0.62 17.11
N VAL A 329 2.46 1.38 16.36
CA VAL A 329 3.74 1.90 16.89
C VAL A 329 3.27 3.03 17.80
N LEU A 330 3.63 2.97 19.09
CA LEU A 330 3.42 4.07 20.01
C LEU A 330 4.51 5.12 19.82
#